data_AF-A0A3N5VQS4-F1
#
_entry.id   AF-A0A3N5VQS4-F1
#
_cell.length_a   1.000
_cell.length_b   1.000
_cell.length_c   1.000
_cell.angle_alpha   90.00
_cell.angle_beta   90.00
_cell.angle_gamma   90.00
#
_symmetry.space_group_name_H-M   'P 1'
#
loop_
_entity.id
_entity.type
_entity.pdbx_description
1 polymer ?
#
loop_
_entity_poly.entity_id
_entity_poly.type
_entity_poly.pdbx_seq_one_letter_code
_entity_poly.pdbx_strand_id
1 'polypeptide(L)'
;MALISAKDAEHLRNEFEAELVSPVKILMFTQSIECQFCSETRQIVEEVAALSDKITAEIYNFVSDKAVADLYSIDKIPAIAIL
;
A
#
# COMPACT_ATOMS: atom_id res chain seq x y z
N MET A 1 3.51 11.32 -12.40
CA MET A 1 2.24 11.00 -13.09
C MET A 1 1.60 9.87 -12.32
N ALA A 2 0.29 9.92 -12.09
CA ALA A 2 -0.42 8.83 -11.43
C ALA A 2 -0.18 7.53 -12.20
N LEU A 3 0.06 6.43 -11.48
CA LEU A 3 0.22 5.10 -12.07
C LEU A 3 -1.14 4.46 -12.33
N ILE A 4 -2.15 4.81 -11.54
CA ILE A 4 -3.54 4.41 -11.76
C ILE A 4 -4.19 5.41 -12.72
N SER A 5 -4.72 4.91 -13.83
CA SER A 5 -5.43 5.76 -14.79
C SER A 5 -6.72 6.32 -14.17
N ALA A 6 -7.19 7.48 -14.63
CA ALA A 6 -8.43 8.08 -14.11
C ALA A 6 -9.65 7.14 -14.25
N LYS A 7 -9.71 6.39 -15.36
CA LYS A 7 -10.76 5.41 -15.63
C LYS A 7 -10.73 4.26 -14.62
N ASP A 8 -9.55 3.73 -14.32
CA ASP A 8 -9.41 2.63 -13.36
C ASP A 8 -9.67 3.13 -11.93
N ALA A 9 -9.24 4.34 -11.61
CA ALA A 9 -9.53 4.96 -10.31
C ALA A 9 -11.04 5.16 -10.09
N GLU A 10 -11.80 5.58 -11.10
CA GLU A 10 -13.26 5.67 -11.02
C GLU A 10 -13.92 4.29 -10.82
N HIS A 11 -13.46 3.27 -11.55
CA HIS A 11 -13.97 1.92 -11.38
C HIS A 11 -13.71 1.40 -9.96
N LEU A 12 -12.48 1.54 -9.46
CA LEU A 12 -12.10 1.11 -8.10
C LEU A 12 -12.89 1.84 -7.01
N ARG A 13 -13.17 3.15 -7.15
CA ARG A 13 -14.01 3.88 -6.19
C ARG A 13 -15.40 3.26 -6.07
N ASN A 14 -16.05 2.98 -7.20
CA ASN A 14 -17.38 2.38 -7.21
C ASN A 14 -17.39 0.99 -6.56
N GLU A 15 -16.39 0.15 -6.87
CA GLU A 15 -16.24 -1.18 -6.28
C GLU A 15 -15.99 -1.09 -4.77
N PHE A 16 -15.13 -0.17 -4.33
CA PHE A 16 -14.84 0.04 -2.91
C PHE A 16 -16.05 0.55 -2.13
N GLU A 17 -16.85 1.46 -2.70
CA GLU A 17 -18.09 1.93 -2.07
C GLU A 17 -19.15 0.82 -1.95
N ALA A 18 -19.25 -0.06 -2.96
CA ALA A 18 -20.23 -1.14 -2.98
C ALA A 18 -19.84 -2.31 -2.06
N GLU A 19 -18.57 -2.72 -2.09
CA GLU A 19 -18.13 -4.02 -1.55
C GLU A 19 -17.30 -3.92 -0.27
N LEU A 20 -16.62 -2.79 0.02
CA LEU A 20 -15.86 -2.68 1.28
C LEU A 20 -16.82 -2.51 2.46
N VAL A 21 -16.98 -3.57 3.25
CA VAL A 21 -17.77 -3.55 4.47
C VAL A 21 -17.00 -2.91 5.62
N SER A 22 -15.78 -3.39 5.89
CA SER A 22 -14.95 -2.99 7.03
C SER A 22 -13.73 -2.16 6.61
N PRO A 23 -13.17 -1.33 7.52
CA PRO A 23 -11.91 -0.65 7.29
C PRO A 23 -10.79 -1.65 7.01
N VAL A 24 -9.91 -1.31 6.07
CA VAL A 24 -8.74 -2.10 5.68
C VAL A 24 -7.48 -1.28 5.93
N LYS A 25 -6.46 -1.92 6.49
CA LYS A 25 -5.16 -1.30 6.67
C LYS A 25 -4.11 -1.99 5.82
N ILE A 26 -3.47 -1.21 4.95
CA ILE A 26 -2.36 -1.62 4.09
C ILE A 26 -1.07 -1.22 4.80
N LEU A 27 -0.25 -2.19 5.16
CA LEU A 27 1.11 -1.94 5.64
C LEU A 27 2.07 -2.22 4.49
N MET A 28 2.80 -1.21 4.04
CA MET A 28 3.83 -1.38 3.02
C MET A 28 5.22 -1.28 3.62
N PHE A 29 6.06 -2.25 3.32
CA PHE A 29 7.47 -2.28 3.69
C PHE A 29 8.33 -1.95 2.47
N THR A 30 9.21 -0.95 2.63
CA THR A 30 10.01 -0.38 1.55
C THR A 30 11.40 0.02 2.02
N GLN A 31 12.31 0.29 1.08
CA GLN A 31 13.60 0.93 1.39
C GLN A 31 14.09 1.74 0.19
N SER A 32 14.92 2.77 0.43
CA SER A 32 15.36 3.70 -0.63
C SER A 32 16.53 3.18 -1.47
N ILE A 33 17.30 2.22 -0.97
CA ILE A 33 18.52 1.71 -1.60
C ILE A 33 18.27 0.30 -2.11
N GLU A 34 18.81 -0.09 -3.27
CA GLU A 34 18.71 -1.45 -3.81
C GLU A 34 17.27 -1.98 -3.95
N CYS A 35 16.29 -1.09 -4.15
CA CYS A 35 14.90 -1.50 -4.38
C CYS A 35 14.32 -0.82 -5.61
N GLN A 36 14.40 -1.52 -6.75
CA GLN A 36 13.98 -1.01 -8.05
C GLN A 36 12.49 -0.63 -8.10
N PHE A 37 11.61 -1.40 -7.46
CA PHE A 37 10.16 -1.23 -7.56
C PHE A 37 9.52 -0.58 -6.32
N CYS A 38 10.33 -0.25 -5.31
CA CYS A 38 9.82 0.30 -4.05
C CYS A 38 9.10 1.65 -4.24
N SER A 39 9.56 2.47 -5.18
CA SER A 39 8.96 3.78 -5.45
C SER A 39 7.59 3.63 -6.11
N GLU A 40 7.48 2.81 -7.14
CA GLU A 40 6.25 2.56 -7.89
C GLU A 40 5.22 1.83 -7.03
N THR A 41 5.64 0.82 -6.27
CA THR A 41 4.74 0.14 -5.33
C THR A 41 4.20 1.11 -4.28
N ARG A 42 5.03 2.02 -3.76
CA ARG A 42 4.59 3.03 -2.79
C ARG A 42 3.56 3.96 -3.39
N GLN A 43 3.84 4.43 -4.59
CA GLN A 43 2.93 5.32 -5.29
C GLN A 43 1.57 4.65 -5.52
N ILE A 44 1.54 3.38 -5.95
CA ILE A 44 0.28 2.63 -6.12
C ILE A 44 -0.46 2.47 -4.78
N VAL A 45 0.24 2.12 -3.70
CA VAL A 45 -0.37 1.96 -2.36
C VAL A 45 -0.99 3.28 -1.87
N GLU A 46 -0.27 4.39 -2.01
CA GLU A 46 -0.77 5.73 -1.65
C GLU A 46 -1.96 6.13 -2.54
N GLU A 47 -1.89 5.86 -3.85
CA GLU A 47 -2.99 6.11 -4.79
C GLU A 47 -4.24 5.30 -4.43
N VAL A 48 -4.11 3.99 -4.11
CA VAL A 48 -5.25 3.14 -3.72
C VAL A 48 -5.87 3.59 -2.40
N ALA A 49 -5.05 3.93 -1.39
CA ALA A 49 -5.56 4.43 -0.12
C ALA A 49 -6.36 5.73 -0.28
N ALA A 50 -6.00 6.58 -1.26
CA ALA A 50 -6.74 7.80 -1.57
C ALA A 50 -8.08 7.56 -2.30
N LEU A 51 -8.40 6.32 -2.70
CA LEU A 51 -9.66 6.00 -3.39
C LEU A 51 -10.81 5.68 -2.43
N SER A 52 -10.56 5.47 -1.13
CA SER A 52 -11.62 5.17 -0.17
C SER A 52 -11.23 5.58 1.24
N ASP A 53 -12.14 6.23 1.97
CA ASP A 53 -11.95 6.58 3.39
C ASP A 53 -11.85 5.34 4.30
N LYS A 54 -12.21 4.16 3.80
CA LYS A 54 -12.07 2.88 4.52
C LYS A 54 -10.68 2.26 4.38
N ILE A 55 -9.85 2.74 3.46
CA ILE A 55 -8.51 2.19 3.23
C ILE A 55 -7.48 3.15 3.83
N THR A 56 -6.65 2.62 4.72
CA THR A 56 -5.52 3.37 5.28
C THR A 56 -4.22 2.71 4.88
N ALA A 57 -3.21 3.52 4.52
CA ALA A 57 -1.89 3.03 4.20
C ALA A 57 -0.86 3.52 5.23
N GLU A 58 -0.05 2.60 5.74
CA GLU A 58 1.11 2.89 6.59
C GLU A 58 2.37 2.39 5.89
N ILE A 59 3.36 3.27 5.74
CA ILE A 59 4.61 2.97 5.05
C ILE A 59 5.73 2.83 6.08
N TYR A 60 6.35 1.65 6.11
CA TYR A 60 7.45 1.30 6.99
C TYR A 60 8.74 1.10 6.20
N ASN A 61 9.85 1.53 6.80
CA ASN A 61 11.17 1.24 6.28
C ASN A 61 11.64 -0.12 6.80
N PHE A 62 12.03 -1.00 5.89
CA PHE A 62 12.42 -2.37 6.22
C PHE A 62 13.62 -2.47 7.19
N VAL A 63 14.54 -1.50 7.17
CA VAL A 63 15.74 -1.49 8.01
C VAL A 63 15.50 -0.76 9.33
N SER A 64 14.93 0.45 9.30
CA SER A 64 14.72 1.22 10.53
C SER A 64 13.53 0.75 11.35
N ASP A 65 12.49 0.22 10.71
CA ASP A 65 11.27 -0.27 11.36
C ASP A 65 11.28 -1.80 11.48
N LYS A 66 12.47 -2.39 11.66
CA LYS A 66 12.68 -3.84 11.68
C LYS A 66 11.76 -4.59 12.64
N ALA A 67 11.48 -4.03 13.81
CA ALA A 67 10.56 -4.66 14.78
C ALA A 67 9.15 -4.87 14.22
N VAL A 68 8.67 -3.93 13.39
CA VAL A 68 7.37 -4.05 12.71
C VAL A 68 7.47 -5.05 11.56
N ALA A 69 8.55 -5.03 10.77
CA ALA A 69 8.77 -6.01 9.71
C ALA A 69 8.81 -7.46 10.26
N ASP A 70 9.54 -7.68 11.35
CA ASP A 70 9.66 -8.97 12.03
C ASP A 70 8.30 -9.45 12.58
N LEU A 71 7.48 -8.54 13.13
CA LEU A 71 6.12 -8.85 13.63
C LEU A 71 5.23 -9.47 12.54
N TYR A 72 5.33 -8.97 11.31
CA TYR A 72 4.59 -9.48 10.16
C TYR A 72 5.39 -10.51 9.34
N SER A 73 6.52 -10.99 9.86
CA SER A 73 7.40 -11.97 9.19
C SER A 73 7.83 -11.55 7.78
N ILE A 74 8.04 -10.25 7.57
CA ILE A 74 8.48 -9.69 6.29
C ILE A 74 10.00 -9.88 6.19
N ASP A 75 10.44 -10.63 5.18
CA ASP A 75 11.86 -10.91 4.91
C ASP A 75 12.36 -10.30 3.59
N LYS A 76 11.45 -9.75 2.78
CA LYS A 76 11.72 -9.20 1.44
C LYS A 76 10.96 -7.89 1.24
N ILE A 77 11.45 -7.11 0.27
CA ILE A 77 10.83 -5.87 -0.17
C ILE A 77 10.81 -5.75 -1.71
N PRO A 78 9.90 -4.94 -2.27
CA PRO A 78 8.76 -4.32 -1.58
C PRO A 78 7.75 -5.38 -1.10
N ALA A 79 7.12 -5.15 0.05
CA ALA A 79 6.12 -6.07 0.59
C ALA A 79 4.89 -5.31 1.10
N ILE A 80 3.73 -5.97 1.01
CA ILE A 80 2.44 -5.42 1.44
C ILE A 80 1.75 -6.46 2.33
N ALA A 81 1.35 -6.05 3.53
CA ALA A 81 0.45 -6.79 4.39
C ALA A 81 -0.92 -6.08 4.43
N ILE A 82 -2.00 -6.87 4.39
CA ILE A 82 -3.38 -6.38 4.46
C ILE A 82 -3.98 -6.87 5.77
N LEU A 83 -4.51 -5.94 6.55
CA LEU A 83 -5.17 -6.19 7.84
C LEU A 83 -6.64 -5.76 7.79
#